data_AF-K1U6T7-F1
#
_entry.id   AF-K1U6T7-F1
#
_cell.length_a   1.000
_cell.length_b   1.000
_cell.length_c   1.000
_cell.angle_alpha   90.00
_cell.angle_beta   90.00
_cell.angle_gamma   90.00
#
_symmetry.space_group_name_H-M   'P 1'
#
loop_
_entity.id
_entity.type
_entity.pdbx_description
1 polymer ?
#
loop_
_entity_poly.entity_id
_entity_poly.type
_entity_poly.pdbx_seq_one_letter_code
_entity_poly.pdbx_strand_id
1 'polypeptide(L)'
;MSTEYEYDENGNLTKDLNKKKTAIQYNCLNLPSRVMFANGNSISYLYDAAGRKLRTVHILEGDSVTTDYCGNVVYENGVPQILLTEVGYVSLTDGKYHYYLKIIRVIIVWL
;
A
#
# COMPACT_ATOMS: atom_id res chain seq x y z
N MET A 1 9.68 -31.03 -5.81
CA MET A 1 9.99 -29.59 -5.74
C MET A 1 8.73 -28.90 -5.25
N SER A 2 8.82 -28.05 -4.21
CA SER A 2 7.65 -27.28 -3.76
C SER A 2 7.46 -26.12 -4.72
N THR A 3 6.25 -25.96 -5.28
CA THR A 3 5.90 -24.76 -6.06
C THR A 3 5.89 -23.58 -5.11
N GLU A 4 6.80 -22.64 -5.35
CA GLU A 4 7.05 -21.51 -4.46
C GLU A 4 6.25 -20.26 -4.84
N TYR A 5 5.91 -20.17 -6.14
CA TYR A 5 5.07 -19.14 -6.72
C TYR A 5 3.92 -19.77 -7.49
N GLU A 6 2.70 -19.30 -7.24
CA GLU A 6 1.53 -19.69 -8.01
C GLU A 6 0.91 -18.45 -8.63
N TYR A 7 0.24 -18.62 -9.77
CA TYR A 7 -0.38 -17.55 -10.53
C TYR A 7 -1.80 -17.95 -10.94
N ASP A 8 -2.69 -16.97 -11.11
CA ASP A 8 -3.98 -17.18 -11.75
C ASP A 8 -3.89 -17.13 -13.28
N GLU A 9 -5.00 -17.38 -13.96
CA GLU A 9 -5.09 -17.37 -15.43
C GLU A 9 -4.79 -16.00 -16.05
N ASN A 10 -4.96 -14.91 -15.29
CA ASN A 10 -4.63 -13.55 -15.71
C ASN A 10 -3.13 -13.23 -15.51
N GLY A 11 -2.35 -14.18 -14.99
CA GLY A 11 -0.93 -14.02 -14.71
C GLY A 11 -0.63 -13.26 -13.42
N ASN A 12 -1.62 -13.05 -12.55
CA ASN A 12 -1.36 -12.44 -11.25
C ASN A 12 -0.80 -13.45 -10.28
N LEU A 13 0.14 -13.00 -9.44
CA LEU A 13 0.71 -13.80 -8.38
C LEU A 13 -0.36 -14.13 -7.33
N THR A 14 -0.71 -15.40 -7.14
CA THR A 14 -1.68 -15.84 -6.12
C THR A 14 -1.00 -16.39 -4.88
N LYS A 15 0.29 -16.74 -4.94
CA LYS A 15 1.05 -17.27 -3.82
C LYS A 15 2.54 -17.01 -3.98
N ASP A 16 3.23 -16.72 -2.88
CA ASP A 16 4.68 -16.53 -2.81
C ASP A 16 5.17 -17.01 -1.44
N LEU A 17 5.59 -18.26 -1.39
CA LEU A 17 5.99 -18.92 -0.14
C LEU A 17 7.33 -18.42 0.38
N ASN A 18 8.21 -17.85 -0.46
CA ASN A 18 9.42 -17.16 0.00
C ASN A 18 9.12 -15.95 0.87
N LYS A 19 8.06 -15.21 0.51
CA LYS A 19 7.57 -14.09 1.29
C LYS A 19 6.49 -14.49 2.29
N LYS A 20 6.29 -15.81 2.48
CA LYS A 20 5.29 -16.40 3.37
C LYS A 20 3.85 -15.97 3.02
N LYS A 21 3.59 -15.55 1.79
CA LYS A 21 2.25 -15.22 1.27
C LYS A 21 1.59 -16.51 0.82
N THR A 22 0.58 -16.92 1.57
CA THR A 22 -0.14 -18.18 1.34
C THR A 22 -1.29 -18.03 0.36
N ALA A 23 -1.84 -16.81 0.24
CA ALA A 23 -2.84 -16.46 -0.75
C ALA A 23 -2.82 -14.95 -1.06
N ILE A 24 -3.06 -14.61 -2.31
CA ILE A 24 -3.34 -13.25 -2.78
C ILE A 24 -4.63 -13.31 -3.60
N GLN A 25 -5.60 -12.51 -3.20
CA GLN A 25 -6.89 -12.37 -3.86
C GLN A 25 -6.92 -11.06 -4.64
N TYR A 26 -7.67 -11.05 -5.73
CA TYR A 26 -7.81 -9.90 -6.62
C TYR A 26 -9.27 -9.50 -6.76
N ASN A 27 -9.53 -8.22 -7.02
CA ASN A 27 -10.87 -7.71 -7.33
C ASN A 27 -11.14 -7.76 -8.86
N CYS A 28 -12.31 -7.31 -9.28
CA CYS A 28 -12.71 -7.28 -10.70
C CYS A 28 -11.87 -6.32 -11.57
N LEU A 29 -11.07 -5.42 -10.98
CA LEU A 29 -10.11 -4.55 -11.67
C LEU A 29 -8.72 -5.18 -11.76
N ASN A 30 -8.58 -6.46 -11.37
CA ASN A 30 -7.32 -7.18 -11.33
C ASN A 30 -6.30 -6.56 -10.33
N LEU A 31 -6.79 -5.87 -9.30
CA LEU A 31 -5.98 -5.28 -8.24
C LEU A 31 -6.00 -6.18 -6.99
N PRO A 32 -4.88 -6.32 -6.23
CA PRO A 32 -4.86 -7.10 -5.00
C PRO A 32 -5.88 -6.58 -3.99
N SER A 33 -6.83 -7.42 -3.59
CA SER A 33 -7.87 -7.13 -2.60
C SER A 33 -7.52 -7.66 -1.21
N ARG A 34 -6.80 -8.79 -1.13
CA ARG A 34 -6.33 -9.35 0.14
C ARG A 34 -5.04 -10.16 -0.02
N VAL A 35 -4.13 -10.02 0.92
CA VAL A 35 -2.91 -10.82 1.05
C VAL A 35 -2.94 -11.53 2.40
N MET A 36 -2.74 -12.84 2.39
CA MET A 36 -2.71 -13.68 3.60
C MET A 36 -1.31 -14.24 3.80
N PHE A 37 -0.87 -14.27 5.05
CA PHE A 37 0.46 -14.75 5.43
C PHE A 37 0.37 -16.04 6.25
N ALA A 38 1.43 -16.85 6.21
CA ALA A 38 1.50 -18.13 6.90
C ALA A 38 1.36 -18.01 8.44
N ASN A 39 1.67 -16.85 9.02
CA ASN A 39 1.53 -16.57 10.44
C ASN A 39 0.12 -16.07 10.84
N GLY A 40 -0.85 -16.10 9.92
CA GLY A 40 -2.22 -15.62 10.17
C GLY A 40 -2.40 -14.12 9.95
N ASN A 41 -1.34 -13.35 9.75
CA ASN A 41 -1.45 -11.93 9.40
C ASN A 41 -2.10 -11.78 8.03
N SER A 42 -2.73 -10.62 7.80
CA SER A 42 -3.27 -10.30 6.50
C SER A 42 -3.28 -8.80 6.22
N ILE A 43 -3.36 -8.46 4.94
CA ILE A 43 -3.56 -7.08 4.49
C ILE A 43 -4.75 -7.10 3.54
N SER A 44 -5.75 -6.27 3.79
CA SER A 44 -6.90 -6.09 2.89
C SER A 44 -6.90 -4.68 2.32
N TYR A 45 -7.35 -4.54 1.07
CA TYR A 45 -7.39 -3.27 0.36
C TYR A 45 -8.78 -3.00 -0.19
N LEU A 46 -9.22 -1.75 -0.08
CA LEU A 46 -10.43 -1.25 -0.72
C LEU A 46 -10.04 -0.23 -1.78
N TYR A 47 -10.71 -0.28 -2.92
CA TYR A 47 -10.50 0.64 -4.04
C TYR A 47 -11.82 1.24 -4.49
N ASP A 48 -11.76 2.44 -5.09
CA ASP A 48 -12.86 2.99 -5.86
C ASP A 48 -12.97 2.28 -7.23
N ALA A 49 -14.02 2.61 -7.99
CA ALA A 49 -14.25 2.04 -9.33
C ALA A 49 -13.19 2.44 -10.37
N ALA A 50 -12.37 3.45 -10.10
CA ALA A 50 -11.25 3.87 -10.93
C ALA A 50 -9.92 3.21 -10.50
N GLY A 51 -9.94 2.33 -9.49
CA GLY A 51 -8.77 1.64 -8.96
C GLY A 51 -7.94 2.47 -7.97
N ARG A 52 -8.43 3.62 -7.50
CA ARG A 52 -7.76 4.39 -6.45
C ARG A 52 -7.97 3.71 -5.11
N LYS A 53 -6.91 3.56 -4.33
CA LYS A 53 -6.97 2.93 -3.00
C LYS A 53 -7.66 3.86 -2.02
N LEU A 54 -8.69 3.35 -1.34
CA LEU A 54 -9.48 4.07 -0.33
C LEU A 54 -9.12 3.62 1.09
N ARG A 55 -8.77 2.35 1.28
CA ARG A 55 -8.44 1.80 2.59
C ARG A 55 -7.40 0.68 2.51
N THR A 56 -6.55 0.61 3.52
CA THR A 56 -5.75 -0.56 3.84
C THR A 56 -6.08 -1.02 5.26
N VAL A 57 -6.29 -2.32 5.47
CA VAL A 57 -6.43 -2.91 6.80
C VAL A 57 -5.32 -3.93 6.99
N HIS A 58 -4.43 -3.69 7.95
CA HIS A 58 -3.41 -4.63 8.39
C HIS A 58 -3.94 -5.40 9.59
N ILE A 59 -3.98 -6.73 9.52
CA ILE A 59 -4.23 -7.60 10.66
C ILE A 59 -2.89 -8.21 11.08
N LEU A 60 -2.46 -7.92 12.31
CA LEU A 60 -1.20 -8.35 12.91
C LEU A 60 -1.51 -9.03 14.23
N GLU A 61 -1.30 -10.34 14.30
CA GLU A 61 -1.47 -11.12 15.56
C GLU A 61 -2.82 -10.93 16.27
N GLY A 62 -3.88 -10.62 15.50
CA GLY A 62 -5.24 -10.40 16.01
C GLY A 62 -5.62 -8.92 16.17
N ASP A 63 -4.65 -8.01 16.21
CA ASP A 63 -4.88 -6.58 16.16
C ASP A 63 -5.07 -6.08 14.73
N SER A 64 -5.76 -4.96 14.58
CA SER A 64 -5.97 -4.34 13.27
C SER A 64 -5.58 -2.86 13.25
N VAL A 65 -4.83 -2.47 12.23
CA VAL A 65 -4.58 -1.06 11.89
C VAL A 65 -5.28 -0.75 10.58
N THR A 66 -6.18 0.22 10.61
CA THR A 66 -6.91 0.69 9.43
C THR A 66 -6.34 2.03 8.99
N THR A 67 -5.90 2.12 7.74
CA THR A 67 -5.50 3.37 7.10
C THR A 67 -6.51 3.76 6.03
N ASP A 68 -7.12 4.94 6.18
CA ASP A 68 -8.08 5.50 5.22
C ASP A 68 -7.45 6.64 4.42
N TYR A 69 -7.68 6.63 3.10
CA TYR A 69 -7.19 7.63 2.16
C TYR A 69 -8.37 8.47 1.66
N CYS A 70 -8.54 9.67 2.21
CA CYS A 70 -9.66 10.56 1.92
C CYS A 70 -9.14 11.82 1.21
N GLY A 71 -9.01 11.73 -0.11
CA GLY A 71 -8.37 12.79 -0.90
C GLY A 71 -6.93 12.98 -0.46
N ASN A 72 -6.59 14.18 0.01
CA ASN A 72 -5.24 14.49 0.48
C ASN A 72 -5.00 14.14 1.95
N VAL A 73 -6.02 13.72 2.71
CA VAL A 73 -5.85 13.39 4.13
C VAL A 73 -5.77 11.87 4.32
N VAL A 74 -4.78 11.44 5.10
CA VAL A 74 -4.60 10.04 5.50
C VAL A 74 -4.94 9.92 6.98
N TYR A 75 -5.82 8.97 7.30
CA TYR A 75 -6.23 8.65 8.65
C TYR A 75 -5.68 7.29 9.07
N GLU A 76 -5.33 7.14 10.33
CA GLU A 76 -5.02 5.86 10.96
C GLU A 76 -6.01 5.63 12.10
N ASN A 77 -6.74 4.51 12.05
CA ASN A 77 -7.79 4.14 13.00
C ASN A 77 -8.80 5.28 13.24
N GLY A 78 -9.14 6.01 12.15
CA GLY A 78 -10.06 7.15 12.19
C GLY A 78 -9.45 8.48 12.65
N VAL A 79 -8.17 8.51 13.05
CA VAL A 79 -7.48 9.73 13.48
C VAL A 79 -6.64 10.29 12.32
N PRO A 80 -6.80 11.58 11.95
CA PRO A 80 -6.02 12.18 10.88
C PRO A 80 -4.54 12.23 11.24
N GLN A 81 -3.68 11.67 10.39
CA GLN A 81 -2.24 11.60 10.61
C GLN A 81 -1.48 12.54 9.67
N ILE A 82 -1.86 12.57 8.39
CA ILE A 82 -1.08 13.22 7.35
C ILE A 82 -1.99 14.01 6.41
N LEU A 83 -1.59 15.22 6.04
CA LEU A 83 -2.12 15.97 4.90
C LEU A 83 -1.07 15.99 3.78
N LEU A 84 -1.35 15.33 2.67
CA LEU A 84 -0.52 15.29 1.48
C LEU A 84 -0.54 16.63 0.74
N THR A 85 0.61 16.99 0.17
CA THR A 85 0.80 18.18 -0.66
C THR A 85 1.56 17.79 -1.92
N GLU A 86 1.64 18.69 -2.90
CA GLU A 86 2.34 18.44 -4.16
C GLU A 86 3.84 18.16 -4.00
N VAL A 87 4.45 18.66 -2.92
CA VAL A 87 5.91 18.62 -2.70
C VAL A 87 6.31 17.88 -1.43
N GLY A 88 5.38 17.20 -0.76
CA GLY A 88 5.60 16.73 0.60
C GLY A 88 4.32 16.38 1.35
N TYR A 89 4.36 16.50 2.66
CA TYR A 89 3.19 16.33 3.51
C TYR A 89 3.32 17.09 4.83
N VAL A 90 2.19 17.35 5.47
CA VAL A 90 2.11 17.86 6.85
C VAL A 90 1.76 16.71 7.78
N SER A 91 2.57 16.52 8.81
CA SER A 91 2.24 15.67 9.95
C SER A 91 1.21 16.40 10.81
N LEU A 92 0.00 15.85 10.91
CA LEU A 92 -1.11 16.48 11.63
C LEU A 92 -1.04 16.22 13.14
N THR A 93 -0.17 15.32 13.59
CA THR A 93 0.05 15.03 15.01
C THR A 93 0.94 16.07 15.68
N ASP A 94 1.93 16.62 14.98
CA ASP A 94 2.88 17.60 15.50
C ASP A 94 2.97 18.90 14.68
N GLY A 95 2.18 19.02 13.61
CA GLY A 95 2.13 20.19 12.74
C GLY A 95 3.36 20.39 11.84
N LYS A 96 4.28 19.40 11.76
CA LYS A 96 5.51 19.56 10.98
C LYS A 96 5.30 19.37 9.50
N TYR A 97 5.92 20.22 8.71
CA TYR A 97 5.98 20.08 7.26
C TYR A 97 7.21 19.27 6.84
N HIS A 98 6.99 18.26 6.00
CA HIS A 98 8.03 17.43 5.41
C HIS A 98 8.03 17.63 3.89
N TYR A 99 9.19 17.93 3.31
CA TYR A 99 9.35 18.13 1.87
C TYR A 99 10.14 17.00 1.23
N TYR A 100 9.78 16.64 0.00
CA TYR A 100 10.54 15.72 -0.82
C TYR A 100 11.51 16.50 -1.71
N LEU A 101 12.82 16.33 -1.51
CA LEU A 101 13.83 16.91 -2.39
C LEU A 101 13.87 16.14 -3.71
N LYS A 102 13.43 16.78 -4.79
CA LYS A 102 13.69 16.31 -6.15
C LYS A 102 15.04 16.85 -6.60
N ILE A 103 16.09 16.05 -6.51
CA ILE A 103 17.38 16.41 -7.12
C ILE A 103 17.23 16.24 -8.63
N ILE A 104 17.08 17.36 -9.34
CA ILE A 104 17.27 17.40 -10.80
C ILE A 104 18.78 17.34 -11.02
N ARG A 105 19.28 16.26 -11.61
CA ARG A 105 20.66 16.21 -12.10
C ARG A 105 20.80 17.25 -13.22
N VAL A 106 21.40 18.40 -12.93
CA VAL A 106 21.89 19.31 -13.96
C VAL A 106 23.13 18.65 -14.54
N ILE A 107 22.99 18.04 -15.72
CA ILE A 107 24.15 17.65 -16.53
C ILE A 107 24.69 18.96 -17.10
N ILE A 108 25.75 19.50 -16.49
CA ILE A 108 26.57 20.51 -17.14
C ILE A 108 27.44 19.77 -18.15
N VAL A 109 27.03 19.77 -19.42
CA VAL A 109 27.91 19.44 -20.53
C VAL A 109 28.77 20.69 -20.77
N TRP A 110 30.03 20.65 -20.37
CA TRP A 110 31.02 21.58 -20.93
C TRP A 110 31.41 21.03 -22.31
N LEU A 111 31.16 21.84 -23.35
CA LEU A 111 31.76 21.70 -24.68
C LEU A 111 33.29 21.87 -24.59
#